data_AF-A0A9W7H8F5-F1
#
_entry.id   AF-A0A9W7H8F5-F1
#
_cell.length_a   1.000
_cell.length_b   1.000
_cell.length_c   1.000
_cell.angle_alpha   90.00
_cell.angle_beta   90.00
_cell.angle_gamma   90.00
#
_symmetry.space_group_name_H-M   'P 1'
#
loop_
_entity.id
_entity.type
_entity.pdbx_description
1 polymer ?
#
loop_
_entity_poly.entity_id
_entity_poly.type
_entity_poly.pdbx_seq_one_letter_code
_entity_poly.pdbx_strand_id
1 'polypeptide(L)'
;MEPTNDSNSEPVSKPQLIYRCKKCRRIVASEESIVPHERGKGGQCFKWRKRSGHNVGDEEKEPTQCSSIFVEPLKWMQPVQEGHVEEKLQCIGCKARLGSFNWAGHTG
;
A
#
# COMPACT_ATOMS: atom_id res chain seq x y z
N MET A 1 20.63 37.41 -34.60
CA MET A 1 20.66 37.54 -33.14
C MET A 1 19.47 36.76 -32.62
N GLU A 2 19.73 35.59 -32.06
CA GLU A 2 18.74 34.72 -31.42
C GLU A 2 18.29 35.34 -30.09
N PRO A 3 17.13 34.94 -29.58
CA PRO A 3 17.10 34.55 -28.18
C PRO A 3 16.60 33.10 -28.03
N THR A 4 17.46 32.25 -27.50
CA THR A 4 17.19 30.89 -27.07
C THR A 4 16.23 30.90 -25.87
N ASN A 5 15.04 30.32 -26.03
CA ASN A 5 14.10 30.07 -24.95
C ASN A 5 14.47 28.75 -24.25
N ASP A 6 15.39 28.84 -23.29
CA ASP A 6 15.84 27.73 -22.46
C ASP A 6 14.70 27.33 -21.51
N SER A 7 13.93 26.32 -21.92
CA SER A 7 12.88 25.73 -21.09
C SER A 7 13.53 24.81 -20.07
N ASN A 8 14.06 25.39 -18.99
CA ASN A 8 14.51 24.64 -17.83
C ASN A 8 13.28 24.05 -17.10
N SER A 9 12.82 22.89 -17.54
CA SER A 9 11.86 22.07 -16.78
C SER A 9 12.61 21.27 -15.72
N GLU A 10 12.92 21.91 -14.59
CA GLU A 10 13.37 21.23 -13.38
C GLU A 10 12.36 20.13 -13.03
N PRO A 11 12.75 18.84 -12.99
CA PRO A 11 11.84 17.81 -12.52
C PRO A 11 11.62 18.03 -11.02
N VAL A 12 10.40 18.46 -10.66
CA VAL A 12 9.94 18.52 -9.26
C VAL A 12 10.19 17.16 -8.63
N SER A 13 11.27 17.06 -7.86
CA SER A 13 11.75 15.83 -7.25
C SER A 13 10.79 15.43 -6.13
N LYS A 14 9.75 14.67 -6.49
CA LYS A 14 8.84 14.04 -5.54
C LYS A 14 9.69 13.23 -4.52
N PRO A 15 9.42 13.36 -3.21
CA PRO A 15 10.21 12.66 -2.20
C PRO A 15 10.02 11.16 -2.38
N GLN A 16 11.06 10.43 -2.79
CA GLN A 16 10.97 9.00 -3.02
C GLN A 16 10.66 8.25 -1.71
N LEU A 17 9.41 7.82 -1.53
CA LEU A 17 9.03 7.00 -0.38
C LEU A 17 9.61 5.57 -0.52
N ILE A 18 10.31 5.11 0.51
CA ILE A 18 10.96 3.78 0.55
C ILE A 18 10.48 2.99 1.77
N TYR A 19 9.91 1.82 1.52
CA TYR A 19 9.44 0.90 2.55
C TYR A 19 10.54 -0.07 2.94
N ARG A 20 10.71 -0.23 4.26
CA ARG A 20 11.74 -1.07 4.84
C ARG A 20 11.12 -2.09 5.78
N CYS A 21 11.68 -3.30 5.79
CA CYS A 21 11.32 -4.33 6.74
C CYS A 21 11.57 -3.82 8.18
N LYS A 22 10.56 -3.92 9.05
CA LYS A 22 10.65 -3.46 10.45
C LYS A 22 11.75 -4.19 11.25
N LYS A 23 12.07 -5.45 10.92
CA LYS A 23 13.06 -6.26 11.64
C LYS A 23 14.50 -6.00 11.21
N CYS A 24 14.78 -5.97 9.90
CA CYS A 24 16.16 -5.89 9.39
C CYS A 24 16.46 -4.60 8.61
N ARG A 25 15.50 -3.68 8.49
CA ARG A 25 15.57 -2.41 7.74
C ARG A 25 15.89 -2.56 6.24
N ARG A 26 15.94 -3.78 5.70
CA ARG A 26 16.09 -4.02 4.27
C ARG A 26 14.92 -3.42 3.50
N ILE A 27 15.22 -2.80 2.36
CA ILE A 27 14.23 -2.21 1.46
C ILE A 27 13.38 -3.33 0.84
N VAL A 28 12.06 -3.14 0.84
CA VAL A 28 11.10 -4.13 0.34
C VAL A 28 10.16 -3.58 -0.72
N ALA A 29 9.93 -2.28 -0.77
CA ALA A 29 9.13 -1.62 -1.80
C ALA A 29 9.53 -0.14 -1.93
N SER A 30 9.26 0.45 -3.09
CA SER A 30 9.43 1.86 -3.42
C SER A 30 8.06 2.47 -3.75
N GLU A 31 7.95 3.80 -3.74
CA GLU A 31 6.71 4.53 -4.07
C GLU A 31 6.14 4.18 -5.44
N GLU A 32 7.01 4.03 -6.44
CA GLU A 32 6.67 3.62 -7.81
C GLU A 32 5.98 2.25 -7.88
N SER A 33 6.22 1.38 -6.90
CA SER A 33 5.60 0.05 -6.86
C SER A 33 4.25 0.04 -6.17
N ILE A 34 3.80 1.15 -5.58
CA ILE A 34 2.53 1.21 -4.87
C ILE A 34 1.39 1.26 -5.89
N VAL A 35 0.42 0.37 -5.72
CA VAL A 35 -0.85 0.42 -6.43
C VAL A 35 -1.82 1.29 -5.64
N PRO A 36 -2.27 2.44 -6.18
CA PRO A 36 -3.29 3.25 -5.52
C PRO A 36 -4.61 2.49 -5.47
N HIS A 37 -5.33 2.61 -4.36
CA HIS A 37 -6.64 2.00 -4.21
C HIS A 37 -7.58 2.93 -3.45
N GLU A 38 -8.86 2.84 -3.79
CA GLU A 38 -9.92 3.44 -2.99
C GLU A 38 -10.28 2.52 -1.82
N ARG A 39 -10.65 3.13 -0.70
CA ARG A 39 -11.14 2.35 0.44
C ARG A 39 -12.43 1.62 0.10
N GLY A 40 -12.37 0.30 0.15
CA GLY A 40 -13.58 -0.52 0.11
C GLY A 40 -14.52 -0.24 1.29
N LYS A 41 -15.83 -0.42 1.08
CA LYS A 41 -16.87 -0.27 2.13
C LYS A 41 -16.74 -1.28 3.29
N GLY A 42 -15.88 -2.29 3.16
CA GLY A 42 -15.74 -3.40 4.13
C GLY A 42 -15.38 -2.97 5.56
N GLY A 43 -14.52 -1.95 5.73
CA GLY A 43 -14.20 -1.43 7.08
C GLY A 43 -15.39 -0.83 7.82
N GLN A 44 -16.44 -0.45 7.08
CA GLN A 44 -17.70 0.05 7.61
C GLN A 44 -18.65 -1.09 8.01
N CYS A 45 -18.53 -2.24 7.33
CA CYS A 45 -19.33 -3.44 7.59
C CYS A 45 -18.98 -4.10 8.93
N PHE A 46 -17.72 -3.97 9.36
CA PHE A 46 -17.23 -4.48 10.65
C PHE A 46 -17.21 -3.41 11.75
N LYS A 47 -18.00 -2.33 11.63
CA LYS A 47 -18.21 -1.41 12.76
C LYS A 47 -18.74 -2.23 13.93
N TRP A 48 -17.87 -2.49 14.91
CA TRP A 48 -18.25 -3.03 16.21
C TRP A 48 -19.45 -2.21 16.69
N ARG A 49 -20.64 -2.82 16.71
CA ARG A 49 -21.81 -2.17 17.31
C ARG A 49 -21.54 -2.10 18.80
N LYS A 50 -20.97 -0.98 19.23
CA LYS A 50 -20.95 -0.59 20.64
C LYS A 50 -22.43 -0.56 21.06
N ARG A 51 -22.87 -1.52 21.87
CA ARG A 51 -24.22 -1.54 22.42
C ARG A 51 -24.37 -0.28 23.28
N SER A 52 -25.14 0.67 22.75
CA SER A 52 -25.93 1.71 23.42
C SER A 52 -25.28 2.49 24.57
N GLY A 53 -25.08 3.80 24.35
CA GLY A 53 -24.86 4.76 25.42
C GLY A 53 -24.53 6.17 24.91
N HIS A 54 -25.54 6.86 24.37
CA HIS A 54 -25.65 8.32 24.16
C HIS A 54 -24.66 9.06 23.22
N ASN A 55 -25.26 9.93 22.40
CA ASN A 55 -24.77 10.78 21.30
C ASN A 55 -23.50 11.61 21.59
N VAL A 56 -22.56 11.70 20.65
CA VAL A 56 -21.90 12.96 20.20
C VAL A 56 -21.25 12.75 18.81
N GLY A 57 -21.55 13.63 17.86
CA GLY A 57 -20.64 14.04 16.78
C GLY A 57 -20.55 13.13 15.56
N ASP A 58 -21.39 13.42 14.56
CA ASP A 58 -21.02 13.25 13.15
C ASP A 58 -19.92 14.28 12.84
N GLU A 59 -18.70 14.02 13.35
CA GLU A 59 -17.53 14.75 12.87
C GLU A 59 -17.11 14.09 11.56
N GLU A 60 -17.00 14.91 10.51
CA GLU A 60 -16.29 14.60 9.27
C GLU A 60 -14.89 14.09 9.64
N LYS A 61 -14.80 12.79 9.89
CA LYS A 61 -13.52 12.12 10.08
C LYS A 61 -12.86 12.08 8.72
N GLU A 62 -11.92 12.99 8.53
CA GLU A 62 -10.81 12.89 7.58
C GLU A 62 -10.59 11.44 7.15
N PRO A 63 -10.60 11.12 5.84
CA PRO A 63 -10.60 9.75 5.36
C PRO A 63 -9.39 9.01 5.96
N THR A 64 -9.68 8.15 6.92
CA THR A 64 -8.74 7.61 7.91
C THR A 64 -7.59 6.76 7.36
N GLN A 65 -6.68 7.18 6.47
CA GLN A 65 -5.58 6.43 5.76
C GLN A 65 -5.50 4.87 5.85
N CYS A 66 -5.43 4.16 4.71
CA CYS A 66 -5.44 2.69 4.69
C CYS A 66 -4.33 2.10 5.57
N SER A 67 -4.66 1.09 6.39
CA SER A 67 -3.70 0.45 7.31
C SER A 67 -2.68 -0.46 6.61
N SER A 68 -2.85 -0.66 5.30
CA SER A 68 -1.99 -1.48 4.45
C SER A 68 -1.83 -0.80 3.11
N ILE A 69 -0.65 -0.98 2.51
CA ILE A 69 -0.35 -0.58 1.15
C ILE A 69 -0.47 -1.79 0.24
N PHE A 70 -0.82 -1.56 -1.01
CA PHE A 70 -0.81 -2.57 -2.06
C PHE A 70 0.34 -2.22 -3.00
N VAL A 71 1.03 -3.25 -3.48
CA VAL A 71 2.17 -3.08 -4.38
C VAL A 71 2.06 -4.04 -5.54
N GLU A 72 2.61 -3.65 -6.69
CA GLU A 72 2.76 -4.56 -7.82
C GLU A 72 3.70 -5.72 -7.45
N PRO A 73 3.55 -6.91 -8.07
CA PRO A 73 4.46 -8.03 -7.87
C PRO A 73 5.93 -7.65 -8.09
N LEU A 74 6.70 -7.64 -7.02
CA LEU A 74 8.14 -7.35 -7.08
C LEU A 74 8.94 -8.62 -7.32
N LYS A 75 10.12 -8.49 -7.97
CA LYS A 75 11.00 -9.64 -8.31
C LYS A 75 11.37 -10.54 -7.12
N TRP A 76 11.32 -10.01 -5.90
CA TRP A 76 11.64 -10.75 -4.70
C TRP A 76 10.47 -11.58 -4.15
N MET A 77 9.25 -11.33 -4.61
CA MET A 77 8.04 -12.04 -4.23
C MET A 77 7.92 -13.35 -5.00
N GLN A 78 8.87 -14.28 -4.81
CA GLN A 78 8.93 -15.55 -5.55
C GLN A 78 7.61 -16.34 -5.57
N PRO A 79 6.83 -16.45 -4.47
CA PRO A 79 5.57 -17.20 -4.49
C PRO A 79 4.55 -16.63 -5.48
N VAL A 80 4.61 -15.32 -5.73
CA VAL A 80 3.74 -14.64 -6.69
C VAL A 80 4.11 -15.02 -8.13
N GLN A 81 5.41 -15.17 -8.40
CA GLN A 81 5.93 -15.57 -9.72
C GLN A 81 5.75 -17.06 -10.01
N GLU A 82 5.77 -17.90 -8.98
CA GLU A 82 5.51 -19.33 -9.06
C GLU A 82 4.04 -19.68 -9.33
N GLY A 83 3.16 -18.68 -9.38
CA GLY A 83 1.74 -18.86 -9.69
C GLY A 83 0.88 -19.31 -8.51
N HIS A 84 1.36 -19.12 -7.27
CA HIS A 84 0.50 -19.33 -6.09
C HIS A 84 -0.66 -18.34 -6.12
N VAL A 85 -1.83 -18.78 -5.67
CA VAL A 85 -3.05 -17.96 -5.64
C VAL A 85 -3.18 -17.19 -4.33
N GLU A 86 -2.67 -17.74 -3.24
CA GLU A 86 -2.66 -17.12 -1.92
C GLU A 86 -1.42 -17.56 -1.15
N GLU A 87 -0.61 -16.61 -0.69
CA GLU A 87 0.55 -16.91 0.15
C GLU A 87 0.99 -15.71 1.02
N LYS A 88 1.89 -15.98 1.96
CA LYS A 88 2.48 -14.96 2.84
C LYS A 88 3.72 -14.33 2.22
N LEU A 89 3.81 -13.00 2.30
CA LEU A 89 5.00 -12.27 1.90
C LEU A 89 6.01 -12.22 3.06
N GLN A 90 7.23 -12.64 2.79
CA GLN A 90 8.33 -12.67 3.76
C GLN A 90 9.48 -11.76 3.31
N CYS A 91 10.14 -11.12 4.27
CA CYS A 91 11.32 -10.32 3.98
C CYS A 91 12.47 -11.20 3.48
N ILE A 92 13.02 -10.85 2.31
CA ILE A 92 14.09 -11.63 1.66
C ILE A 92 15.30 -11.94 2.52
N GLY A 93 15.68 -11.08 3.47
CA GLY A 93 16.88 -11.34 4.27
C GLY A 93 16.70 -11.50 5.76
N CYS A 94 15.48 -11.51 6.30
CA CYS A 94 15.25 -11.97 7.68
C CYS A 94 14.05 -12.91 7.84
N LYS A 95 13.38 -13.22 6.72
CA LYS A 95 12.18 -14.06 6.62
C LYS A 95 11.00 -13.64 7.52
N ALA A 96 11.05 -12.46 8.14
CA ALA A 96 9.94 -11.89 8.88
C ALA A 96 8.75 -11.64 7.96
N ARG A 97 7.53 -11.89 8.44
CA ARG A 97 6.30 -11.65 7.70
C ARG A 97 6.11 -10.15 7.43
N LEU A 98 5.90 -9.80 6.16
CA LEU A 98 5.62 -8.44 5.70
C LEU A 98 4.13 -8.25 5.36
N GLY A 99 3.47 -9.29 4.86
CA GLY A 99 2.08 -9.23 4.42
C GLY A 99 1.60 -10.56 3.88
N SER A 100 0.60 -10.51 3.00
CA SER A 100 0.06 -11.66 2.25
C SER A 100 -0.61 -11.15 0.98
N PHE A 101 -0.76 -12.02 -0.01
CA PHE A 101 -1.54 -11.77 -1.22
C PHE A 101 -2.60 -12.87 -1.39
N ASN A 102 -3.71 -12.53 -2.03
CA ASN A 102 -4.77 -13.46 -2.37
C ASN A 102 -5.41 -13.01 -3.69
N TRP A 103 -5.42 -13.92 -4.67
CA TRP A 103 -5.94 -13.70 -6.02
C TRP A 103 -7.11 -14.61 -6.37
N ALA A 104 -7.63 -15.37 -5.41
CA ALA A 104 -8.63 -16.40 -5.67
C ALA A 104 -9.90 -15.84 -6.34
N GLY A 105 -10.17 -14.53 -6.22
CA GLY A 105 -11.39 -13.91 -6.72
C GLY A 105 -12.63 -14.46 -6.00
N HIS A 106 -13.66 -13.64 -5.83
CA HIS A 106 -14.95 -14.19 -5.44
C HIS A 106 -15.59 -14.79 -6.70
N THR A 107 -15.55 -16.12 -6.84
CA THR A 107 -16.43 -16.82 -7.79
C THR A 107 -17.77 -17.00 -7.09
N GLY A 108 -18.67 -16.04 -7.28
CA GLY A 108 -20.03 -16.05 -6.74
C GLY A 108 -20.97 -15.30 -7.66
#